data_AF-R0HXY3-F1
#
_entry.id   AF-R0HXY3-F1
#
_cell.length_a   1.000
_cell.length_b   1.000
_cell.length_c   1.000
_cell.angle_alpha   90.00
_cell.angle_beta   90.00
_cell.angle_gamma   90.00
#
_symmetry.space_group_name_H-M   'P 1'
#
loop_
_entity.id
_entity.type
_entity.pdbx_description
1 polymer ?
#
loop_
_entity_poly.entity_id
_entity_poly.type
_entity_poly.pdbx_seq_one_letter_code
_entity_poly.pdbx_strand_id
1 'polypeptide(L)'
;MPVGYVQIPVGIVGPLLLDGVEYSVPMATTEGCLVASTNRGCKAINLSGGASSVLLKDAMTRAPVVRFPSARRAALVMFYLQDPANFERLSLMFNKSSRFARLQSIKCTIAGRNLYLRFSCSTGDAMGMNMVSKGVQNVLDFIKSEFPDMDVIGISGNYCSDKKASAVNWIEGRGKHVVCEAVIKGEIVEKVLKTSVEALVELNMLKNLAGSAMAGSLGGFNAHASNIVSALFIATGQDPAQNVESSHCITMLLADGDDLHISVTMPCIEVGTVGGGTQLASQSACLNLLGVKGSKKEAPGSNAQQLARIVAGTVLAGELSLMSAIAAGQLVKSHMKYNRSSRDIGPSSQVNR
;
A
#
# COMPACT_ATOMS: atom_id res chain seq x y z
N MET A 1 13.60 26.46 -6.15
CA MET A 1 13.14 26.84 -7.50
C MET A 1 12.99 25.58 -8.34
N PRO A 2 11.84 25.34 -9.01
CA PRO A 2 11.70 24.26 -9.99
C PRO A 2 12.52 24.55 -11.26
N VAL A 3 13.14 23.52 -11.86
CA VAL A 3 13.99 23.65 -13.06
C VAL A 3 13.48 22.88 -14.29
N GLY A 4 12.37 22.16 -14.15
CA GLY A 4 11.80 21.31 -15.20
C GLY A 4 11.00 20.14 -14.63
N TYR A 5 10.78 19.13 -15.45
CA TYR A 5 10.14 17.87 -15.05
C TYR A 5 10.87 16.66 -15.64
N VAL A 6 10.77 15.52 -14.96
CA VAL A 6 11.30 14.24 -15.45
C VAL A 6 10.16 13.48 -16.11
N GLN A 7 10.39 12.97 -17.32
CA GLN A 7 9.45 12.12 -18.03
C GLN A 7 9.66 10.66 -17.62
N ILE A 8 8.60 10.00 -17.18
CA ILE A 8 8.58 8.56 -16.87
C ILE A 8 7.57 7.90 -17.81
N PRO A 9 7.95 6.84 -18.55
CA PRO A 9 7.01 6.11 -19.40
C PRO A 9 5.82 5.58 -18.61
N VAL A 10 4.61 5.73 -19.14
CA VAL A 10 3.37 5.21 -18.54
C VAL A 10 2.78 4.15 -19.47
N GLY A 11 2.72 2.91 -19.00
CA GLY A 11 1.99 1.81 -19.64
C GLY A 11 0.60 1.61 -19.05
N ILE A 12 -0.23 0.84 -19.74
CA ILE A 12 -1.54 0.40 -19.25
C ILE A 12 -1.52 -1.12 -19.13
N VAL A 13 -2.08 -1.64 -18.04
CA VAL A 13 -2.32 -3.07 -17.83
C VAL A 13 -3.81 -3.31 -17.62
N GLY A 14 -4.35 -4.39 -18.18
CA GLY A 14 -5.74 -4.77 -18.02
C GLY A 14 -6.39 -5.40 -19.27
N PRO A 15 -7.72 -5.61 -19.23
CA PRO A 15 -8.59 -5.25 -18.11
C PRO A 15 -8.32 -6.09 -16.85
N LEU A 16 -8.15 -5.41 -15.70
CA LEU A 16 -8.22 -6.05 -14.39
C LEU A 16 -9.70 -6.12 -13.99
N LEU A 17 -10.29 -7.31 -14.05
CA LEU A 17 -11.65 -7.55 -13.57
C LEU A 17 -11.61 -7.72 -12.04
N LEU A 18 -12.08 -6.70 -11.32
CA LEU A 18 -12.06 -6.62 -9.86
C LEU A 18 -13.43 -6.19 -9.35
N ASP A 19 -14.02 -6.97 -8.44
CA ASP A 19 -15.34 -6.68 -7.85
C ASP A 19 -16.43 -6.49 -8.92
N GLY A 20 -16.34 -7.23 -10.02
CA GLY A 20 -17.26 -7.15 -11.16
C GLY A 20 -17.04 -5.95 -12.09
N VAL A 21 -15.98 -5.16 -11.89
CA VAL A 21 -15.65 -3.98 -12.71
C VAL A 21 -14.30 -4.16 -13.39
N GLU A 22 -14.20 -3.78 -14.67
CA GLU A 22 -12.94 -3.81 -15.40
C GLU A 22 -12.17 -2.49 -15.29
N TYR A 23 -10.89 -2.57 -14.93
CA TYR A 23 -9.99 -1.43 -14.83
C TYR A 23 -8.83 -1.52 -15.82
N SER A 24 -8.58 -0.40 -16.51
CA SER A 24 -7.34 -0.15 -17.25
C SER A 24 -6.36 0.59 -16.34
N VAL A 25 -5.38 -0.13 -15.79
CA VAL A 25 -4.54 0.39 -14.71
C VAL A 25 -3.27 1.04 -15.28
N PRO A 26 -3.05 2.35 -15.03
CA PRO A 26 -1.84 3.03 -15.48
C PRO A 26 -0.65 2.71 -14.56
N MET A 27 0.51 2.42 -15.15
CA MET A 27 1.75 2.09 -14.46
C MET A 27 2.91 2.91 -15.03
N ALA A 28 3.48 3.81 -14.22
CA ALA A 28 4.62 4.63 -14.60
C ALA A 28 5.93 3.96 -14.17
N THR A 29 6.73 3.47 -15.11
CA THR A 29 7.94 2.71 -14.79
C THR A 29 8.98 2.79 -15.91
N THR A 30 10.24 2.60 -15.55
CA THR A 30 11.36 2.38 -16.46
C THR A 30 11.87 0.94 -16.43
N GLU A 31 11.29 0.08 -15.57
CA GLU A 31 11.63 -1.34 -15.50
C GLU A 31 10.97 -2.09 -16.67
N GLY A 32 11.80 -2.65 -17.56
CA GLY A 32 11.35 -3.54 -18.62
C GLY A 32 10.64 -4.78 -18.06
N CYS A 33 9.73 -5.36 -18.85
CA CYS A 33 8.81 -6.43 -18.45
C CYS A 33 7.71 -6.07 -17.45
N LEU A 34 7.84 -5.05 -16.59
CA LEU A 34 6.90 -4.87 -15.47
C LEU A 34 5.43 -4.75 -15.94
N VAL A 35 5.18 -3.87 -16.91
CA VAL A 35 3.84 -3.68 -17.51
C VAL A 35 3.36 -4.97 -18.19
N ALA A 36 4.20 -5.61 -19.00
CA ALA A 36 3.83 -6.83 -19.72
C ALA A 36 3.54 -8.02 -18.78
N SER A 37 4.35 -8.17 -17.73
CA SER A 37 4.19 -9.19 -16.69
C SER A 37 2.90 -8.99 -15.92
N THR A 38 2.64 -7.77 -15.46
CA THR A 38 1.40 -7.44 -14.74
C THR A 38 0.17 -7.64 -15.63
N ASN A 39 0.25 -7.27 -16.92
CA ASN A 39 -0.81 -7.49 -17.88
C ASN A 39 -1.13 -8.98 -18.10
N ARG A 40 -0.12 -9.85 -18.11
CA ARG A 40 -0.31 -11.31 -18.14
C ARG A 40 -1.05 -11.82 -16.91
N GLY A 41 -0.76 -11.25 -15.73
CA GLY A 41 -1.50 -11.53 -14.49
C GLY A 41 -2.97 -11.12 -14.59
N CYS A 42 -3.26 -9.90 -15.06
CA CYS A 42 -4.62 -9.43 -15.29
C CYS A 42 -5.40 -10.36 -16.24
N LYS A 43 -4.74 -10.82 -17.32
CA LYS A 43 -5.32 -11.79 -18.25
C LYS A 43 -5.70 -13.11 -17.57
N ALA A 44 -4.84 -13.65 -16.73
CA ALA A 44 -5.11 -14.92 -16.03
C ALA A 44 -6.30 -14.79 -15.05
N ILE A 45 -6.35 -13.67 -14.31
CA ILE A 45 -7.46 -13.34 -13.40
C ILE A 45 -8.77 -13.19 -14.18
N ASN A 46 -8.77 -12.40 -15.27
CA ASN A 46 -9.97 -12.14 -16.07
C ASN A 46 -10.53 -13.44 -16.69
N LEU A 47 -9.67 -14.27 -17.28
CA LEU A 47 -10.08 -15.58 -17.85
C LEU A 47 -10.60 -16.57 -16.81
N SER A 48 -10.33 -16.33 -15.53
CA SER A 48 -10.80 -17.16 -14.42
C SER A 48 -12.01 -16.58 -13.68
N GLY A 49 -12.60 -15.48 -14.17
CA GLY A 49 -13.81 -14.88 -13.61
C GLY A 49 -13.58 -13.63 -12.76
N GLY A 50 -12.35 -13.16 -12.65
CA GLY A 50 -12.01 -11.93 -11.93
C GLY A 50 -11.52 -12.16 -10.50
N ALA A 51 -11.19 -11.06 -9.84
CA ALA A 51 -10.79 -11.00 -8.44
C ALA A 51 -11.86 -10.31 -7.59
N SER A 52 -11.86 -10.60 -6.29
CA SER A 52 -12.70 -9.94 -5.29
C SER A 52 -11.83 -9.30 -4.21
N SER A 53 -12.26 -8.15 -3.68
CA SER A 53 -11.52 -7.43 -2.65
C SER A 53 -12.39 -6.93 -1.51
N VAL A 54 -11.78 -6.85 -0.33
CA VAL A 54 -12.41 -6.36 0.90
C VAL A 54 -11.52 -5.31 1.55
N LEU A 55 -12.11 -4.16 1.87
CA LEU A 55 -11.48 -3.13 2.69
C LEU A 55 -11.79 -3.40 4.16
N LEU A 56 -10.79 -3.78 4.94
CA LEU A 56 -10.94 -4.14 6.35
C LEU A 56 -10.80 -2.93 7.29
N LYS A 57 -9.99 -1.94 6.91
CA LYS A 57 -9.72 -0.76 7.75
C LYS A 57 -9.38 0.46 6.89
N ASP A 58 -9.78 1.62 7.37
CA ASP A 58 -9.49 2.93 6.75
C ASP A 58 -9.15 3.96 7.85
N ALA A 59 -7.85 4.13 8.10
CA ALA A 59 -7.34 4.95 9.18
C ALA A 59 -5.92 5.47 8.90
N MET A 60 -5.76 6.73 8.53
CA MET A 60 -4.44 7.37 8.54
C MET A 60 -4.01 7.66 9.99
N THR A 61 -2.70 7.67 10.24
CA THR A 61 -2.15 7.82 11.58
C THR A 61 -1.14 8.94 11.73
N ARG A 62 -1.10 9.52 12.93
CA ARG A 62 -0.02 10.39 13.39
C ARG A 62 0.27 10.05 14.84
N ALA A 63 1.55 9.99 15.20
CA ALA A 63 1.94 9.67 16.55
C ALA A 63 2.95 10.68 17.11
N PRO A 64 2.51 11.68 17.89
CA PRO A 64 3.43 12.53 18.64
C PRO A 64 4.11 11.77 19.77
N VAL A 65 5.24 12.33 20.21
CA VAL A 65 5.95 11.93 21.41
C VAL A 65 5.90 13.09 22.40
N VAL A 66 5.46 12.80 23.62
CA VAL A 66 5.40 13.73 24.73
C VAL A 66 6.15 13.16 25.94
N ARG A 67 6.56 14.01 26.87
CA ARG A 67 7.35 13.64 28.04
C ARG A 67 6.71 14.20 29.31
N PHE A 68 6.86 13.47 30.40
CA PHE A 68 6.38 13.86 31.72
C PHE A 68 7.52 13.84 32.76
N PRO A 69 7.33 14.42 33.96
CA PRO A 69 8.32 14.36 35.04
C PRO A 69 8.70 12.93 35.46
N SER A 70 7.75 11.99 35.41
CA SER A 70 7.95 10.59 35.80
C SER A 70 7.15 9.61 34.95
N ALA A 71 7.55 8.33 34.95
CA ALA A 71 6.81 7.25 34.29
C ALA A 71 5.38 7.10 34.86
N ARG A 72 5.21 7.24 36.18
CA ARG A 72 3.88 7.23 36.84
C ARG A 72 2.97 8.32 36.28
N ARG A 73 3.52 9.51 36.04
CA ARG A 73 2.76 10.63 35.48
C ARG A 73 2.39 10.39 34.01
N ALA A 74 3.32 9.85 33.21
CA ALA A 74 3.03 9.43 31.85
C ALA A 74 1.92 8.36 31.79
N ALA A 75 1.94 7.38 32.70
CA ALA A 75 0.91 6.35 32.82
C ALA A 75 -0.47 6.93 33.18
N LEU A 76 -0.53 7.90 34.08
CA LEU A 76 -1.78 8.59 34.42
C LEU A 76 -2.41 9.24 33.18
N VAL A 77 -1.62 9.94 32.36
CA VAL A 77 -2.13 10.58 31.13
C VAL A 77 -2.47 9.53 30.06
N MET A 78 -1.72 8.45 29.95
CA MET A 78 -2.07 7.31 29.08
C MET A 78 -3.45 6.76 29.44
N PHE A 79 -3.73 6.50 30.72
CA PHE A 79 -5.04 6.00 31.16
C PHE A 79 -6.15 7.01 30.89
N TYR A 80 -5.91 8.30 31.13
CA TYR A 80 -6.87 9.35 30.77
C TYR A 80 -7.22 9.34 29.27
N LEU A 81 -6.21 9.21 28.39
CA LEU A 81 -6.40 9.21 26.93
C LEU A 81 -7.08 7.94 26.40
N GLN A 82 -6.97 6.82 27.12
CA GLN A 82 -7.54 5.54 26.73
C GLN A 82 -8.85 5.22 27.44
N ASP A 83 -9.27 6.04 28.39
CA ASP A 83 -10.57 5.93 29.05
C ASP A 83 -11.69 6.27 28.05
N PRO A 84 -12.62 5.33 27.77
CA PRO A 84 -13.76 5.57 26.90
C PRO A 84 -14.59 6.79 27.30
N ALA A 85 -14.66 7.13 28.59
CA ALA A 85 -15.41 8.29 29.09
C ALA A 85 -14.83 9.63 28.57
N ASN A 86 -13.55 9.68 28.21
CA ASN A 86 -12.89 10.89 27.70
C ASN A 86 -12.88 10.96 26.17
N PHE A 87 -13.15 9.86 25.47
CA PHE A 87 -12.96 9.78 24.02
C PHE A 87 -13.80 10.79 23.25
N GLU A 88 -15.05 11.04 23.66
CA GLU A 88 -15.92 12.02 23.00
C GLU A 88 -15.33 13.44 23.05
N ARG A 89 -14.81 13.86 24.21
CA ARG A 89 -14.16 15.16 24.39
C ARG A 89 -12.90 15.29 23.53
N LEU A 90 -12.08 14.24 23.48
CA LEU A 90 -10.87 14.19 22.66
C LEU A 90 -11.20 14.23 21.16
N SER A 91 -12.20 13.46 20.74
CA SER A 91 -12.71 13.44 19.36
C SER A 91 -13.24 14.80 18.95
N LEU A 92 -13.97 15.49 19.82
CA LEU A 92 -14.44 16.86 19.56
C LEU A 92 -13.28 17.82 19.29
N MET A 93 -12.21 17.77 20.09
CA MET A 93 -11.03 18.63 19.87
C MET A 93 -10.32 18.32 18.55
N PHE A 94 -10.15 17.03 18.23
CA PHE A 94 -9.54 16.60 16.97
C PHE A 94 -10.37 17.04 15.75
N ASN A 95 -11.68 16.78 15.77
CA ASN A 95 -12.58 16.95 14.63
C ASN A 95 -12.83 18.43 14.27
N LYS A 96 -12.60 19.38 15.18
CA LYS A 96 -12.68 20.84 14.91
C LYS A 96 -11.80 21.29 13.74
N SER A 97 -10.73 20.54 13.46
CA SER A 97 -9.73 20.92 12.45
C SER A 97 -10.19 20.70 11.00
N SER A 98 -11.21 19.85 10.76
CA SER A 98 -11.59 19.39 9.42
C SER A 98 -13.01 18.82 9.34
N ARG A 99 -13.67 19.04 8.20
CA ARG A 99 -14.97 18.41 7.90
C ARG A 99 -14.86 16.92 7.62
N PHE A 100 -13.69 16.42 7.23
CA PHE A 100 -13.47 15.02 6.84
C PHE A 100 -12.70 14.20 7.88
N ALA A 101 -11.86 14.87 8.70
CA ALA A 101 -11.09 14.16 9.71
C ALA A 101 -12.01 13.67 10.83
N ARG A 102 -12.06 12.37 11.08
CA ARG A 102 -12.76 11.82 12.25
C ARG A 102 -11.83 10.95 13.06
N LEU A 103 -11.58 11.34 14.31
CA LEU A 103 -10.82 10.53 15.24
C LEU A 103 -11.55 9.19 15.47
N GLN A 104 -10.81 8.09 15.33
CA GLN A 104 -11.31 6.73 15.54
C GLN A 104 -10.74 6.12 16.81
N SER A 105 -9.45 6.33 17.10
CA SER A 105 -8.81 5.83 18.33
C SER A 105 -7.51 6.56 18.64
N ILE A 106 -7.06 6.45 19.89
CA ILE A 106 -5.73 6.86 20.35
C ILE A 106 -5.10 5.66 21.05
N LYS A 107 -4.06 5.08 20.46
CA LYS A 107 -3.29 3.99 21.07
C LYS A 107 -2.00 4.54 21.67
N CYS A 108 -1.83 4.34 22.97
CA CYS A 108 -0.71 4.87 23.71
C CYS A 108 0.37 3.80 23.96
N THR A 109 1.63 4.19 24.01
CA THR A 109 2.75 3.34 24.45
C THR A 109 3.77 4.16 25.21
N ILE A 110 4.34 3.60 26.29
CA ILE A 110 5.26 4.31 27.19
C ILE A 110 6.68 3.74 27.04
N ALA A 111 7.67 4.64 27.04
CA ALA A 111 9.07 4.30 27.23
C ALA A 111 9.66 5.19 28.33
N GLY A 112 9.78 4.65 29.54
CA GLY A 112 10.17 5.41 30.72
C GLY A 112 9.17 6.54 31.01
N ARG A 113 9.61 7.79 30.93
CA ARG A 113 8.78 8.99 31.13
C ARG A 113 8.24 9.62 29.82
N ASN A 114 8.50 8.98 28.69
CA ASN A 114 8.00 9.41 27.38
C ASN A 114 6.74 8.60 27.02
N LEU A 115 5.78 9.25 26.37
CA LEU A 115 4.51 8.69 25.94
C LEU A 115 4.34 8.95 24.43
N TYR A 116 4.05 7.88 23.70
CA TYR A 116 3.82 7.89 22.26
C TYR A 116 2.33 7.68 22.00
N LEU A 117 1.70 8.63 21.31
CA LEU A 117 0.24 8.70 21.19
C LEU A 117 -0.17 8.44 19.75
N ARG A 118 -0.47 7.21 19.35
CA ARG A 118 -0.85 6.90 17.97
C ARG A 118 -2.33 7.21 17.73
N PHE A 119 -2.61 8.34 17.11
CA PHE A 119 -3.95 8.72 16.67
C PHE A 119 -4.27 8.02 15.36
N SER A 120 -5.46 7.42 15.27
CA SER A 120 -6.04 6.85 14.05
C SER A 120 -7.29 7.61 13.68
N CYS A 121 -7.44 7.96 12.40
CA CYS A 121 -8.57 8.76 11.93
C CYS A 121 -8.88 8.52 10.45
N SER A 122 -10.14 8.71 10.08
CA SER A 122 -10.53 8.79 8.66
C SER A 122 -10.19 10.15 8.08
N THR A 123 -9.95 10.22 6.77
CA THR A 123 -9.44 11.42 6.09
C THR A 123 -10.21 11.76 4.80
N GLY A 124 -11.37 11.12 4.60
CA GLY A 124 -12.10 11.16 3.33
C GLY A 124 -11.23 10.64 2.19
N ASP A 125 -11.24 11.35 1.07
CA ASP A 125 -10.51 10.97 -0.14
C ASP A 125 -9.05 11.44 -0.15
N ALA A 126 -8.62 12.19 0.86
CA ALA A 126 -7.22 12.57 1.00
C ALA A 126 -6.44 11.44 1.65
N MET A 127 -5.17 11.27 1.26
CA MET A 127 -4.23 10.45 2.04
C MET A 127 -4.12 11.01 3.48
N GLY A 128 -4.17 12.34 3.61
CA GLY A 128 -4.65 12.99 4.83
C GLY A 128 -3.59 13.42 5.84
N MET A 129 -2.30 13.23 5.58
CA MET A 129 -1.24 13.50 6.57
C MET A 129 -1.23 14.93 7.16
N ASN A 130 -1.48 15.96 6.36
CA ASN A 130 -1.59 17.34 6.87
C ASN A 130 -2.85 17.53 7.73
N MET A 131 -3.95 16.91 7.33
CA MET A 131 -5.23 16.97 8.02
C MET A 131 -5.13 16.28 9.40
N VAL A 132 -4.51 15.11 9.46
CA VAL A 132 -4.28 14.37 10.71
C VAL A 132 -3.37 15.18 11.65
N SER A 133 -2.25 15.72 11.16
CA SER A 133 -1.32 16.48 12.00
C SER A 133 -2.00 17.69 12.66
N LYS A 134 -2.89 18.40 11.93
CA LYS A 134 -3.65 19.52 12.48
C LYS A 134 -4.63 19.08 13.57
N GLY A 135 -5.35 17.98 13.35
CA GLY A 135 -6.25 17.41 14.37
C GLY A 135 -5.52 16.98 15.63
N VAL A 136 -4.35 16.34 15.47
CA VAL A 136 -3.49 15.95 16.60
C VAL A 136 -3.01 17.17 17.37
N GLN A 137 -2.58 18.24 16.70
CA GLN A 137 -2.13 19.46 17.39
C GLN A 137 -3.20 20.02 18.31
N ASN A 138 -4.46 20.10 17.85
CA ASN A 138 -5.57 20.55 18.69
C ASN A 138 -5.75 19.70 19.96
N VAL A 139 -5.61 18.37 19.84
CA VAL A 139 -5.71 17.47 21.01
C VAL A 139 -4.51 17.67 21.93
N LEU A 140 -3.30 17.85 21.39
CA LEU A 140 -2.11 18.13 22.21
C LEU A 140 -2.24 19.43 22.98
N ASP A 141 -2.73 20.50 22.36
CA ASP A 141 -2.95 21.80 23.01
C ASP A 141 -3.97 21.66 24.15
N PHE A 142 -5.06 20.92 23.90
CA PHE A 142 -6.06 20.60 24.91
C PHE A 142 -5.47 19.80 26.09
N ILE A 143 -4.76 18.70 25.81
CA ILE A 143 -4.12 17.88 26.85
C ILE A 143 -3.07 18.67 27.62
N LYS A 144 -2.32 19.56 26.96
CA LYS A 144 -1.34 20.43 27.63
C LYS A 144 -1.99 21.39 28.62
N SER A 145 -3.23 21.83 28.36
CA SER A 145 -3.99 22.65 29.30
C SER A 145 -4.46 21.87 30.54
N GLU A 146 -4.84 20.61 30.38
CA GLU A 146 -5.27 19.70 31.48
C GLU A 146 -4.07 19.14 32.25
N PHE A 147 -2.93 18.95 31.57
CA PHE A 147 -1.68 18.42 32.11
C PHE A 147 -0.52 19.40 31.80
N PRO A 148 -0.40 20.52 32.53
CA PRO A 148 0.60 21.57 32.25
C PRO A 148 2.05 21.09 32.31
N ASP A 149 2.31 19.97 32.98
CA ASP A 149 3.61 19.31 33.08
C ASP A 149 3.97 18.42 31.88
N MET A 150 3.10 18.31 30.86
CA MET A 150 3.37 17.57 29.61
C MET A 150 4.33 18.34 28.70
N ASP A 151 5.52 17.85 28.42
CA ASP A 151 6.46 18.43 27.45
C ASP A 151 6.24 17.81 26.05
N VAL A 152 5.85 18.60 25.06
CA VAL A 152 5.62 18.11 23.68
C VAL A 152 6.94 18.09 22.93
N ILE A 153 7.52 16.91 22.76
CA ILE A 153 8.84 16.74 22.13
C ILE A 153 8.73 16.85 20.61
N GLY A 154 7.66 16.31 20.02
CA GLY A 154 7.43 16.44 18.59
C GLY A 154 6.12 15.82 18.13
N ILE A 155 5.55 16.40 17.07
CA ILE A 155 4.28 15.94 16.47
C ILE A 155 4.40 14.56 15.82
N SER A 156 5.63 14.13 15.49
CA SER A 156 5.95 12.84 14.89
C SER A 156 7.10 12.17 15.64
N GLY A 157 6.78 11.31 16.59
CA GLY A 157 7.71 10.48 17.36
C GLY A 157 8.06 9.14 16.71
N ASN A 158 7.95 9.06 15.38
CA ASN A 158 8.17 7.84 14.58
C ASN A 158 7.25 6.65 14.88
N TYR A 159 6.27 6.76 15.78
CA TYR A 159 5.30 5.70 16.08
C TYR A 159 4.05 5.74 15.17
N CYS A 160 4.06 6.56 14.12
CA CYS A 160 2.96 6.59 13.14
C CYS A 160 2.82 5.23 12.44
N SER A 161 3.87 4.61 11.88
CA SER A 161 5.14 5.22 11.38
C SER A 161 4.95 5.74 9.96
N ASP A 162 5.75 6.68 9.48
CA ASP A 162 5.57 7.28 8.14
C ASP A 162 6.84 7.26 7.30
N LYS A 163 6.82 6.56 6.16
CA LYS A 163 7.96 6.33 5.24
C LYS A 163 9.10 5.52 5.88
N LYS A 164 8.80 4.67 6.87
CA LYS A 164 9.76 3.77 7.53
C LYS A 164 9.13 2.40 7.76
N ALA A 165 9.85 1.35 7.40
CA ALA A 165 9.43 -0.02 7.69
C ALA A 165 9.21 -0.19 9.20
N SER A 166 8.01 -0.61 9.61
CA SER A 166 7.67 -0.73 11.02
C SER A 166 6.59 -1.79 11.29
N ALA A 167 6.77 -2.54 12.37
CA ALA A 167 5.85 -3.61 12.76
C ALA A 167 4.49 -3.07 13.17
N VAL A 168 4.45 -1.85 13.72
CA VAL A 168 3.19 -1.21 14.14
C VAL A 168 2.24 -0.98 12.96
N ASN A 169 2.76 -0.72 11.76
CA ASN A 169 1.95 -0.56 10.55
C ASN A 169 1.54 -1.93 9.96
N TRP A 170 2.41 -2.94 10.06
CA TRP A 170 2.07 -4.32 9.69
C TRP A 170 0.93 -4.89 10.54
N ILE A 171 1.03 -4.75 11.86
CA ILE A 171 0.11 -5.40 12.82
C ILE A 171 -1.21 -4.64 12.94
N GLU A 172 -1.15 -3.32 13.06
CA GLU A 172 -2.36 -2.51 13.35
C GLU A 172 -2.95 -1.84 12.11
N GLY A 173 -2.24 -1.89 10.97
CA GLY A 173 -2.56 -1.15 9.76
C GLY A 173 -2.23 0.34 9.82
N ARG A 174 -2.27 0.99 8.65
CA ARG A 174 -2.13 2.44 8.45
C ARG A 174 -2.60 2.85 7.05
N GLY A 175 -3.49 3.83 6.93
CA GLY A 175 -4.16 4.08 5.66
C GLY A 175 -5.23 3.01 5.43
N LYS A 176 -5.15 2.28 4.32
CA LYS A 176 -6.16 1.30 3.90
C LYS A 176 -5.63 -0.12 4.07
N HIS A 177 -6.37 -0.95 4.79
CA HIS A 177 -6.12 -2.39 4.89
C HIS A 177 -7.02 -3.11 3.89
N VAL A 178 -6.43 -3.71 2.87
CA VAL A 178 -7.15 -4.42 1.81
C VAL A 178 -6.70 -5.86 1.71
N VAL A 179 -7.66 -6.77 1.55
CA VAL A 179 -7.44 -8.15 1.12
C VAL A 179 -8.01 -8.28 -0.30
N CYS A 180 -7.30 -8.94 -1.20
CA CYS A 180 -7.76 -9.22 -2.56
C CYS A 180 -7.43 -10.67 -2.91
N GLU A 181 -8.37 -11.38 -3.53
CA GLU A 181 -8.23 -12.79 -3.85
C GLU A 181 -8.85 -13.15 -5.21
N ALA A 182 -8.40 -14.27 -5.77
CA ALA A 182 -8.95 -14.88 -6.98
C ALA A 182 -8.72 -16.40 -6.96
N VAL A 183 -9.57 -17.13 -7.69
CA VAL A 183 -9.31 -18.52 -8.06
C VAL A 183 -8.90 -18.54 -9.52
N ILE A 184 -7.74 -19.10 -9.83
CA ILE A 184 -7.19 -19.20 -11.18
C ILE A 184 -7.35 -20.63 -11.66
N LYS A 185 -8.08 -20.82 -12.76
CA LYS A 185 -8.34 -22.16 -13.30
C LYS A 185 -7.05 -22.89 -13.64
N GLY A 186 -6.93 -24.18 -13.33
CA GLY A 186 -5.73 -24.99 -13.60
C GLY A 186 -5.28 -24.89 -15.05
N GLU A 187 -6.22 -24.97 -16.00
CA GLU A 187 -5.89 -24.82 -17.42
C GLU A 187 -5.31 -23.43 -17.78
N ILE A 188 -5.66 -22.38 -17.04
CA ILE A 188 -5.14 -21.03 -17.23
C ILE A 188 -3.74 -20.91 -16.60
N VAL A 189 -3.51 -21.57 -15.46
CA VAL A 189 -2.16 -21.71 -14.88
C VAL A 189 -1.21 -22.36 -15.90
N GLU A 190 -1.62 -23.44 -16.55
CA GLU A 190 -0.81 -24.09 -17.57
C GLU A 190 -0.69 -23.26 -18.87
N LYS A 191 -1.82 -22.84 -19.45
CA LYS A 191 -1.83 -22.23 -20.79
C LYS A 191 -1.35 -20.78 -20.78
N VAL A 192 -1.66 -20.00 -19.75
CA VAL A 192 -1.29 -18.58 -19.68
C VAL A 192 -0.05 -18.39 -18.83
N LEU A 193 0.00 -19.01 -17.65
CA LEU A 193 1.08 -18.82 -16.68
C LEU A 193 2.27 -19.79 -16.89
N LYS A 194 2.11 -20.81 -17.74
CA LYS A 194 3.17 -21.71 -18.20
C LYS A 194 3.86 -22.43 -17.04
N THR A 195 3.09 -22.81 -16.02
CA THR A 195 3.53 -23.53 -14.81
C THR A 195 2.41 -24.45 -14.31
N SER A 196 2.55 -25.05 -13.13
CA SER A 196 1.52 -25.85 -12.46
C SER A 196 1.13 -25.25 -11.11
N VAL A 197 -0.03 -25.67 -10.57
CA VAL A 197 -0.52 -25.23 -9.26
C VAL A 197 0.44 -25.65 -8.15
N GLU A 198 0.92 -26.89 -8.19
CA GLU A 198 1.83 -27.45 -7.18
C GLU A 198 3.13 -26.67 -7.12
N ALA A 199 3.72 -26.36 -8.28
CA ALA A 199 4.96 -25.60 -8.36
C ALA A 199 4.80 -24.18 -7.80
N LEU A 200 3.63 -23.55 -8.01
CA LEU A 200 3.32 -22.23 -7.47
C LEU A 200 3.15 -22.26 -5.95
N VAL A 201 2.40 -23.23 -5.43
CA VAL A 201 2.18 -23.39 -3.97
C VAL A 201 3.50 -23.67 -3.27
N GLU A 202 4.31 -24.62 -3.78
CA GLU A 202 5.62 -24.93 -3.24
C GLU A 202 6.54 -23.70 -3.26
N LEU A 203 6.63 -23.00 -4.39
CA LEU A 203 7.47 -21.81 -4.50
C LEU A 203 7.01 -20.71 -3.54
N ASN A 204 5.70 -20.49 -3.34
CA ASN A 204 5.22 -19.48 -2.39
C ASN A 204 5.61 -19.81 -0.96
N MET A 205 5.46 -21.07 -0.56
CA MET A 205 5.89 -21.55 0.75
C MET A 205 7.40 -21.34 0.96
N LEU A 206 8.22 -21.73 0.00
CA LEU A 206 9.67 -21.66 0.12
C LEU A 206 10.22 -20.23 -0.02
N LYS A 207 9.66 -19.43 -0.92
CA LYS A 207 10.15 -18.07 -1.23
C LYS A 207 9.53 -17.01 -0.34
N ASN A 208 8.22 -16.81 -0.47
CA ASN A 208 7.52 -15.67 0.12
C ASN A 208 7.31 -15.84 1.62
N LEU A 209 7.22 -17.09 2.12
CA LEU A 209 7.10 -17.36 3.55
C LEU A 209 8.45 -17.74 4.16
N ALA A 210 8.97 -18.93 3.87
CA ALA A 210 10.21 -19.42 4.49
C ALA A 210 11.41 -18.51 4.17
N GLY A 211 11.62 -18.15 2.90
CA GLY A 211 12.70 -17.26 2.48
C GLY A 211 12.63 -15.88 3.15
N SER A 212 11.45 -15.26 3.18
CA SER A 212 11.24 -13.98 3.88
C SER A 212 11.43 -14.11 5.40
N ALA A 213 11.03 -15.22 6.01
CA ALA A 213 11.29 -15.49 7.42
C ALA A 213 12.80 -15.62 7.71
N MET A 214 13.53 -16.37 6.88
CA MET A 214 14.99 -16.50 6.97
C MET A 214 15.71 -15.16 6.79
N ALA A 215 15.15 -14.26 5.99
CA ALA A 215 15.68 -12.91 5.78
C ALA A 215 15.34 -11.92 6.91
N GLY A 216 14.53 -12.31 7.90
CA GLY A 216 14.03 -11.39 8.94
C GLY A 216 13.15 -10.26 8.36
N SER A 217 12.42 -10.56 7.27
CA SER A 217 11.59 -9.58 6.57
C SER A 217 10.44 -9.07 7.44
N LEU A 218 10.19 -7.77 7.37
CA LEU A 218 9.09 -7.11 8.08
C LEU A 218 8.03 -6.68 7.06
N GLY A 219 6.91 -7.42 7.03
CA GLY A 219 5.80 -7.15 6.10
C GLY A 219 6.09 -7.47 4.62
N GLY A 220 7.29 -7.99 4.30
CA GLY A 220 7.68 -8.36 2.94
C GLY A 220 7.55 -9.86 2.68
N PHE A 221 6.33 -10.41 2.79
CA PHE A 221 6.02 -11.82 2.52
C PHE A 221 5.40 -11.99 1.12
N ASN A 222 6.03 -11.38 0.13
CA ASN A 222 5.54 -11.25 -1.25
C ASN A 222 6.71 -11.29 -2.24
N ALA A 223 6.40 -11.31 -3.54
CA ALA A 223 7.39 -11.35 -4.59
C ALA A 223 7.90 -9.95 -4.99
N HIS A 224 7.00 -9.05 -5.37
CA HIS A 224 7.35 -7.71 -5.87
C HIS A 224 6.21 -6.69 -5.73
N ALA A 225 5.43 -6.74 -4.64
CA ALA A 225 4.35 -5.76 -4.41
C ALA A 225 4.82 -4.30 -4.55
N SER A 226 6.06 -4.03 -4.10
CA SER A 226 6.72 -2.72 -4.22
C SER A 226 6.83 -2.20 -5.66
N ASN A 227 7.07 -3.07 -6.66
CA ASN A 227 7.15 -2.65 -8.06
C ASN A 227 5.80 -2.11 -8.55
N ILE A 228 4.74 -2.84 -8.23
CA ILE A 228 3.38 -2.51 -8.65
C ILE A 228 2.91 -1.22 -7.95
N VAL A 229 3.07 -1.15 -6.63
CA VAL A 229 2.70 0.01 -5.81
C VAL A 229 3.43 1.25 -6.31
N SER A 230 4.75 1.18 -6.50
CA SER A 230 5.54 2.32 -6.98
C SER A 230 5.08 2.82 -8.35
N ALA A 231 4.87 1.91 -9.30
CA ALA A 231 4.49 2.28 -10.66
C ALA A 231 3.10 2.96 -10.70
N LEU A 232 2.14 2.44 -9.93
CA LEU A 232 0.80 3.01 -9.83
C LEU A 232 0.83 4.33 -9.06
N PHE A 233 1.62 4.43 -7.99
CA PHE A 233 1.77 5.65 -7.18
C PHE A 233 2.30 6.81 -8.00
N ILE A 234 3.35 6.59 -8.78
CA ILE A 234 3.94 7.61 -9.67
C ILE A 234 2.92 8.03 -10.73
N ALA A 235 2.23 7.07 -11.35
CA ALA A 235 1.23 7.34 -12.40
C ALA A 235 0.05 8.16 -11.85
N THR A 236 -0.39 7.89 -10.63
CA THR A 236 -1.61 8.48 -10.05
C THR A 236 -1.35 9.63 -9.08
N GLY A 237 -0.10 10.06 -8.92
CA GLY A 237 0.27 11.25 -8.13
C GLY A 237 0.21 11.05 -6.62
N GLN A 238 0.43 9.82 -6.17
CA GLN A 238 0.64 9.49 -4.77
C GLN A 238 2.06 9.90 -4.34
N ASP A 239 2.40 9.67 -3.08
CA ASP A 239 3.76 9.91 -2.55
C ASP A 239 4.60 8.63 -2.69
N PRO A 240 5.57 8.57 -3.62
CA PRO A 240 6.32 7.34 -3.86
C PRO A 240 7.18 6.90 -2.65
N ALA A 241 7.49 7.80 -1.72
CA ALA A 241 8.23 7.43 -0.52
C ALA A 241 7.38 6.60 0.46
N GLN A 242 6.05 6.65 0.35
CA GLN A 242 5.14 5.80 1.13
C GLN A 242 5.11 4.36 0.63
N ASN A 243 5.73 4.05 -0.51
CA ASN A 243 5.93 2.67 -0.97
C ASN A 243 6.61 1.79 0.10
N VAL A 244 7.47 2.37 0.96
CA VAL A 244 8.14 1.65 2.05
C VAL A 244 7.14 0.85 2.91
N GLU A 245 5.95 1.39 3.14
CA GLU A 245 4.92 0.76 3.98
C GLU A 245 3.74 0.28 3.14
N SER A 246 3.36 1.03 2.11
CA SER A 246 2.25 0.68 1.21
C SER A 246 2.50 -0.61 0.43
N SER A 247 3.75 -1.08 0.34
CA SER A 247 4.12 -2.37 -0.25
C SER A 247 4.17 -3.54 0.73
N HIS A 248 3.90 -3.31 2.03
CA HIS A 248 3.70 -4.40 2.97
C HIS A 248 2.58 -5.30 2.46
N CYS A 249 2.92 -6.56 2.22
CA CYS A 249 2.04 -7.53 1.60
C CYS A 249 2.45 -8.94 2.02
N ILE A 250 1.44 -9.77 2.33
CA ILE A 250 1.57 -11.22 2.37
C ILE A 250 0.78 -11.84 1.22
N THR A 251 1.47 -12.67 0.43
CA THR A 251 0.89 -13.43 -0.68
C THR A 251 0.70 -14.88 -0.25
N MET A 252 -0.52 -15.39 -0.37
CA MET A 252 -0.85 -16.79 -0.09
C MET A 252 -1.29 -17.48 -1.37
N LEU A 253 -0.77 -18.69 -1.60
CA LEU A 253 -1.14 -19.58 -2.69
C LEU A 253 -1.53 -20.93 -2.10
N LEU A 254 -2.72 -21.40 -2.45
CA LEU A 254 -3.27 -22.68 -2.00
C LEU A 254 -3.86 -23.42 -3.21
N ALA A 255 -3.72 -24.74 -3.24
CA ALA A 255 -4.42 -25.56 -4.21
C ALA A 255 -5.92 -25.62 -3.85
N ASP A 256 -6.78 -25.45 -4.84
CA ASP A 256 -8.23 -25.58 -4.74
C ASP A 256 -8.71 -26.59 -5.79
N GLY A 257 -8.56 -27.88 -5.47
CA GLY A 257 -8.63 -28.94 -6.47
C GLY A 257 -7.51 -28.80 -7.51
N ASP A 258 -7.89 -28.74 -8.79
CA ASP A 258 -6.97 -28.49 -9.91
C ASP A 258 -6.70 -26.99 -10.14
N ASP A 259 -7.41 -26.12 -9.42
CA ASP A 259 -7.29 -24.68 -9.54
C ASP A 259 -6.37 -24.10 -8.45
N LEU A 260 -6.00 -22.83 -8.61
CA LEU A 260 -5.15 -22.09 -7.68
C LEU A 260 -5.94 -20.99 -6.99
N HIS A 261 -6.11 -21.06 -5.68
CA HIS A 261 -6.50 -19.90 -4.89
C HIS A 261 -5.26 -19.03 -4.63
N ILE A 262 -5.37 -17.75 -4.94
CA ILE A 262 -4.37 -16.73 -4.64
C ILE A 262 -5.01 -15.60 -3.85
N SER A 263 -4.30 -15.11 -2.83
CA SER A 263 -4.67 -13.88 -2.15
C SER A 263 -3.46 -13.01 -1.81
N VAL A 264 -3.70 -11.70 -1.72
CA VAL A 264 -2.78 -10.71 -1.17
C VAL A 264 -3.46 -9.95 -0.04
N THR A 265 -2.75 -9.75 1.07
CA THR A 265 -3.21 -8.91 2.18
C THR A 265 -2.24 -7.77 2.40
N MET A 266 -2.74 -6.54 2.25
CA MET A 266 -1.96 -5.31 2.32
C MET A 266 -2.52 -4.40 3.43
N PRO A 267 -1.93 -4.41 4.64
CA PRO A 267 -2.52 -3.77 5.80
C PRO A 267 -2.35 -2.25 5.86
N CYS A 268 -1.46 -1.69 5.03
CA CYS A 268 -1.09 -0.29 5.14
C CYS A 268 -0.91 0.48 3.82
N ILE A 269 -1.88 0.39 2.90
CA ILE A 269 -1.87 1.16 1.65
C ILE A 269 -2.22 2.64 1.92
N GLU A 270 -1.29 3.54 1.63
CA GLU A 270 -1.44 4.98 1.86
C GLU A 270 -1.73 5.72 0.56
N VAL A 271 -3.02 5.89 0.26
CA VAL A 271 -3.46 6.52 -1.00
C VAL A 271 -4.47 7.62 -0.77
N GLY A 272 -4.54 8.53 -1.74
CA GLY A 272 -5.56 9.57 -1.84
C GLY A 272 -5.85 9.94 -3.29
N THR A 273 -7.02 10.53 -3.52
CA THR A 273 -7.49 10.97 -4.84
C THR A 273 -7.69 12.49 -4.92
N VAL A 274 -7.46 13.17 -3.78
CA VAL A 274 -7.36 14.64 -3.64
C VAL A 274 -6.08 15.02 -2.88
N GLY A 275 -5.54 16.20 -3.20
CA GLY A 275 -4.32 16.73 -2.56
C GLY A 275 -3.01 16.21 -3.16
N GLY A 276 -1.90 16.85 -2.82
CA GLY A 276 -0.56 16.43 -3.29
C GLY A 276 -0.44 16.38 -4.82
N GLY A 277 0.31 15.38 -5.32
CA GLY A 277 0.56 15.18 -6.75
C GLY A 277 -0.69 14.82 -7.57
N THR A 278 -1.77 14.41 -6.91
CA THR A 278 -3.03 14.04 -7.59
C THR A 278 -3.65 15.21 -8.36
N GLN A 279 -3.27 16.45 -8.10
CA GLN A 279 -3.80 17.65 -8.80
C GLN A 279 -3.08 17.95 -10.12
N LEU A 280 -1.91 17.35 -10.35
CA LEU A 280 -1.18 17.52 -11.60
C LEU A 280 -1.97 16.89 -12.75
N ALA A 281 -1.90 17.50 -13.94
CA ALA A 281 -2.76 17.15 -15.06
C ALA A 281 -2.58 15.67 -15.51
N SER A 282 -1.34 15.21 -15.65
CA SER A 282 -1.04 13.83 -16.08
C SER A 282 -1.51 12.79 -15.05
N GLN A 283 -1.27 13.06 -13.76
CA GLN A 283 -1.69 12.19 -12.66
C GLN A 283 -3.22 12.19 -12.50
N SER A 284 -3.87 13.33 -12.73
CA SER A 284 -5.33 13.45 -12.74
C SER A 284 -5.95 12.63 -13.87
N ALA A 285 -5.33 12.65 -15.06
CA ALA A 285 -5.78 11.83 -16.18
C ALA A 285 -5.70 10.32 -15.87
N CYS A 286 -4.63 9.88 -15.19
CA CYS A 286 -4.51 8.49 -14.72
C CYS A 286 -5.57 8.12 -13.69
N LEU A 287 -5.89 9.01 -12.75
CA LEU A 287 -6.99 8.80 -11.79
C LEU A 287 -8.39 8.81 -12.46
N ASN A 288 -8.57 9.61 -13.51
CA ASN A 288 -9.80 9.62 -14.31
C ASN A 288 -9.98 8.32 -15.09
N LEU A 289 -8.90 7.75 -15.65
CA LEU A 289 -8.92 6.45 -16.32
C LEU A 289 -9.43 5.34 -15.38
N LEU A 290 -9.06 5.42 -14.10
CA LEU A 290 -9.53 4.50 -13.06
C LEU A 290 -10.92 4.85 -12.51
N GLY A 291 -11.52 5.98 -12.89
CA GLY A 291 -12.82 6.43 -12.39
C GLY A 291 -12.83 6.90 -10.93
N VAL A 292 -11.67 7.21 -10.34
CA VAL A 292 -11.51 7.52 -8.90
C VAL A 292 -10.97 8.92 -8.64
N LYS A 293 -10.87 9.80 -9.64
CA LYS A 293 -10.37 11.16 -9.41
C LYS A 293 -11.31 11.97 -8.51
N GLY A 294 -10.72 12.73 -7.58
CA GLY A 294 -11.47 13.68 -6.75
C GLY A 294 -12.20 13.02 -5.58
N SER A 295 -13.22 13.69 -5.08
CA SER A 295 -14.03 13.25 -3.95
C SER A 295 -15.51 13.20 -4.32
N LYS A 296 -16.24 12.25 -3.76
CA LYS A 296 -17.71 12.12 -3.92
C LYS A 296 -18.39 12.72 -2.69
N LYS A 297 -19.36 13.63 -2.89
CA LYS A 297 -20.03 14.33 -1.78
C LYS A 297 -20.88 13.38 -0.95
N GLU A 298 -21.52 12.42 -1.62
CA GLU A 298 -22.48 11.47 -1.04
C GLU A 298 -21.77 10.35 -0.29
N ALA A 299 -20.54 10.02 -0.68
CA ALA A 299 -19.72 8.98 -0.06
C ALA A 299 -18.25 9.41 0.05
N PRO A 300 -17.90 10.36 0.95
CA PRO A 300 -16.52 10.82 1.12
C PRO A 300 -15.59 9.66 1.49
N GLY A 301 -14.46 9.54 0.80
CA GLY A 301 -13.47 8.47 0.97
C GLY A 301 -13.65 7.29 0.03
N SER A 302 -14.80 7.14 -0.62
CA SER A 302 -15.07 5.99 -1.51
C SER A 302 -14.10 5.91 -2.69
N ASN A 303 -13.63 7.03 -3.23
CA ASN A 303 -12.67 7.03 -4.34
C ASN A 303 -11.28 6.58 -3.87
N ALA A 304 -10.80 7.08 -2.73
CA ALA A 304 -9.52 6.63 -2.16
C ALA A 304 -9.57 5.16 -1.73
N GLN A 305 -10.71 4.69 -1.21
CA GLN A 305 -10.93 3.28 -0.91
C GLN A 305 -10.91 2.41 -2.16
N GLN A 306 -11.57 2.85 -3.25
CA GLN A 306 -11.52 2.14 -4.53
C GLN A 306 -10.11 2.10 -5.11
N LEU A 307 -9.36 3.20 -5.03
CA LEU A 307 -7.97 3.22 -5.48
C LEU A 307 -7.11 2.20 -4.71
N ALA A 308 -7.32 2.04 -3.39
CA ALA A 308 -6.62 1.03 -2.61
C ALA A 308 -6.97 -0.41 -3.04
N ARG A 309 -8.23 -0.68 -3.39
CA ARG A 309 -8.67 -1.97 -3.96
C ARG A 309 -8.00 -2.25 -5.30
N ILE A 310 -7.95 -1.25 -6.18
CA ILE A 310 -7.27 -1.36 -7.48
C ILE A 310 -5.77 -1.62 -7.28
N VAL A 311 -5.12 -0.95 -6.31
CA VAL A 311 -3.71 -1.24 -5.97
C VAL A 311 -3.54 -2.69 -5.57
N ALA A 312 -4.35 -3.21 -4.63
CA ALA A 312 -4.26 -4.59 -4.17
C ALA A 312 -4.55 -5.61 -5.28
N GLY A 313 -5.58 -5.39 -6.11
CA GLY A 313 -5.86 -6.26 -7.26
C GLY A 313 -4.77 -6.23 -8.33
N THR A 314 -4.11 -5.08 -8.53
CA THR A 314 -2.97 -5.00 -9.44
C THR A 314 -1.75 -5.71 -8.86
N VAL A 315 -1.53 -5.63 -7.54
CA VAL A 315 -0.49 -6.38 -6.83
C VAL A 315 -0.74 -7.88 -6.96
N LEU A 316 -1.98 -8.35 -6.75
CA LEU A 316 -2.39 -9.74 -6.96
C LEU A 316 -2.02 -10.24 -8.37
N ALA A 317 -2.33 -9.45 -9.41
CA ALA A 317 -1.97 -9.77 -10.80
C ALA A 317 -0.44 -9.84 -11.01
N GLY A 318 0.29 -8.86 -10.47
CA GLY A 318 1.75 -8.83 -10.50
C GLY A 318 2.36 -10.06 -9.84
N GLU A 319 1.92 -10.39 -8.62
CA GLU A 319 2.39 -11.52 -7.83
C GLU A 319 2.19 -12.84 -8.58
N LEU A 320 0.97 -13.08 -9.10
CA LEU A 320 0.63 -14.27 -9.88
C LEU A 320 1.58 -14.47 -11.05
N SER A 321 1.82 -13.41 -11.82
CA SER A 321 2.64 -13.49 -13.03
C SER A 321 4.13 -13.70 -12.73
N LEU A 322 4.68 -12.98 -11.75
CA LEU A 322 6.09 -13.11 -11.38
C LEU A 322 6.38 -14.47 -10.74
N MET A 323 5.54 -14.92 -9.80
CA MET A 323 5.68 -16.24 -9.18
C MET A 323 5.66 -17.34 -10.24
N SER A 324 4.76 -17.23 -11.23
CA SER A 324 4.70 -18.18 -12.35
C SER A 324 5.94 -18.16 -13.23
N ALA A 325 6.49 -16.98 -13.52
CA ALA A 325 7.73 -16.86 -14.29
C ALA A 325 8.94 -17.45 -13.55
N ILE A 326 8.99 -17.34 -12.22
CA ILE A 326 10.03 -17.95 -11.39
C ILE A 326 9.87 -19.47 -11.37
N ALA A 327 8.66 -19.97 -11.08
CA ALA A 327 8.36 -21.41 -11.04
C ALA A 327 8.67 -22.10 -12.38
N ALA A 328 8.46 -21.42 -13.51
CA ALA A 328 8.78 -21.92 -14.85
C ALA A 328 10.26 -21.72 -15.27
N GLY A 329 11.11 -21.09 -14.45
CA GLY A 329 12.50 -20.78 -14.80
C GLY A 329 12.66 -19.75 -15.94
N GLN A 330 11.67 -18.89 -16.16
CA GLN A 330 11.58 -17.97 -17.30
C GLN A 330 12.02 -16.53 -17.00
N LEU A 331 12.31 -16.22 -15.73
CA LEU A 331 12.61 -14.86 -15.28
C LEU A 331 13.78 -14.22 -16.06
N VAL A 332 14.94 -14.90 -16.10
CA VAL A 332 16.17 -14.40 -16.74
C VAL A 332 15.96 -14.16 -18.24
N LYS A 333 15.33 -15.11 -18.94
CA LYS A 333 15.06 -15.00 -20.39
C LYS A 333 14.17 -13.78 -20.71
N SER A 334 13.19 -13.51 -19.85
CA SER A 334 12.26 -12.40 -20.02
C SER A 334 12.96 -11.05 -19.81
N HIS A 335 13.73 -10.89 -18.72
CA HIS A 335 14.50 -9.68 -18.48
C HIS A 335 15.54 -9.41 -19.58
N MET A 336 16.21 -10.44 -20.10
CA MET A 336 17.18 -10.28 -21.19
C MET A 336 16.54 -9.80 -22.50
N LYS A 337 15.28 -10.16 -22.77
CA LYS A 337 14.57 -9.76 -23.99
C LYS A 337 14.01 -8.34 -23.95
N TYR A 338 13.50 -7.89 -22.80
CA TYR A 338 12.75 -6.63 -22.69
C TYR A 338 13.42 -5.56 -21.81
N ASN A 339 14.40 -5.92 -20.99
CA ASN A 339 15.08 -4.99 -20.06
C ASN A 339 16.52 -4.66 -20.50
N ARG A 340 16.93 -5.07 -21.72
CA ARG A 340 18.16 -4.62 -22.38
C ARG A 340 17.80 -3.93 -23.69
N SER A 341 18.48 -2.82 -23.99
CA SER A 341 18.39 -2.18 -25.30
C SER A 341 18.89 -3.15 -26.37
N SER A 342 18.04 -3.50 -27.32
CA SER A 342 18.40 -4.25 -28.54
C SER A 342 19.38 -3.50 -29.46
N ARG A 343 19.93 -2.36 -29.03
CA ARG A 343 20.95 -1.58 -29.75
C ARG A 343 22.38 -2.09 -29.61
N ASP A 344 22.67 -3.01 -28.68
CA ASP A 344 24.03 -3.51 -28.45
C ASP A 344 24.33 -4.90 -29.04
N ILE A 345 23.45 -5.46 -29.87
CA ILE A 345 23.78 -6.64 -30.68
C ILE A 345 23.97 -6.18 -32.13
N GLY A 346 25.13 -5.56 -32.39
CA GLY A 346 25.68 -5.53 -33.74
C GLY A 346 25.96 -6.96 -34.21
N PRO A 347 25.95 -7.24 -35.52
CA PRO A 347 26.20 -8.58 -36.04
C PRO A 347 27.56 -9.04 -35.54
N SER A 348 27.58 -10.18 -34.85
CA SER A 348 28.81 -10.88 -34.46
C SER A 348 29.64 -11.10 -35.73
N SER A 349 30.74 -10.36 -35.85
CA SER A 349 31.77 -10.66 -36.83
C SER A 349 32.32 -12.05 -36.51
N GLN A 350 32.17 -12.96 -37.46
CA GLN A 350 33.01 -14.13 -37.55
C GLN A 350 34.47 -13.66 -37.52
N VAL A 351 35.20 -14.01 -36.46
CA VAL A 351 36.66 -13.99 -36.50
C VAL A 351 37.08 -15.41 -36.77
N ASN A 352 37.35 -15.69 -38.04
CA ASN A 352 38.27 -16.74 -38.43
C ASN A 352 39.65 -16.38 -37.89
N ARG A 353 40.16 -17.22 -36.97
CA ARG A 353 41.55 -17.66 -36.87
C ARG A 353 41.63 -18.81 -35.89
#